data_AF-A0ABD1D9L6-F1
#
_entry.id   AF-A0ABD1D9L6-F1
#
_cell.length_a   1.000
_cell.length_b   1.000
_cell.length_c   1.000
_cell.angle_alpha   90.00
_cell.angle_beta   90.00
_cell.angle_gamma   90.00
#
_symmetry.space_group_name_H-M   'P 1'
#
loop_
_entity.id
_entity.type
_entity.pdbx_description
1 polymer ?
#
loop_
_entity_poly.entity_id
_entity_poly.type
_entity_poly.pdbx_seq_one_letter_code
_entity_poly.pdbx_strand_id
1 'polypeptide(L)'
;MSGRRSQTSKSSKENKAAADQNSNISQQLEEINAKLAKLDSLENLNKDLLTKLLELSQRVDAVTVENRKLKQEVVDLKQAQLQKEQNKRTDAVLVKFWRVQDKQRFIGCVRALKRPVTPAELNIRSQNKFVLVQYYLTPEKLELHRQTWELCKLGLQRPWIYNDSTWTTHPETNKRFRVADSGDLEDLQFILVTAQQTGRKDPALST
;
A
#
# COMPACT_ATOMS: atom_id res chain seq x y z
N MET A 1 -15.85 121.74 37.83
CA MET A 1 -14.86 120.71 37.47
C MET A 1 -15.41 119.35 37.86
N SER A 2 -15.34 118.38 36.95
CA SER A 2 -15.49 116.94 37.18
C SER A 2 -16.89 116.37 37.49
N GLY A 3 -17.69 116.22 36.43
CA GLY A 3 -18.70 115.16 36.33
C GLY A 3 -18.26 114.17 35.26
N ARG A 4 -17.45 113.16 35.61
CA ARG A 4 -17.13 112.05 34.71
C ARG A 4 -16.59 110.82 35.46
N ARG A 5 -17.39 109.75 35.55
CA ARG A 5 -17.00 108.34 35.36
C ARG A 5 -18.24 107.46 35.57
N SER A 6 -18.90 107.07 34.49
CA SER A 6 -18.61 105.88 33.66
C SER A 6 -19.24 104.62 34.26
N GLN A 7 -20.45 104.33 33.80
CA GLN A 7 -21.06 103.00 33.79
C GLN A 7 -20.25 102.11 32.83
N THR A 8 -19.62 101.03 33.33
CA THR A 8 -19.23 99.86 32.52
C THR A 8 -18.76 98.73 33.44
N SER A 9 -19.63 97.76 33.77
CA SER A 9 -19.18 96.50 34.41
C SER A 9 -20.10 95.28 34.25
N LYS A 10 -21.19 95.35 33.45
CA LYS A 10 -22.06 94.19 33.20
C LYS A 10 -21.63 93.32 31.99
N SER A 11 -21.04 93.89 30.94
CA SER A 11 -20.66 93.15 29.72
C SER A 11 -19.48 92.16 29.91
N SER A 12 -18.70 92.32 30.98
CA SER A 12 -17.48 91.53 31.23
C SER A 12 -17.76 90.16 31.83
N LYS A 13 -18.89 89.97 32.52
CA LYS A 13 -19.27 88.70 33.17
C LYS A 13 -19.92 87.72 32.20
N GLU A 14 -20.76 88.19 31.29
CA GLU A 14 -21.40 87.37 30.25
C GLU A 14 -20.37 86.86 29.23
N ASN A 15 -19.41 87.70 28.82
CA ASN A 15 -18.33 87.28 27.93
C ASN A 15 -17.37 86.27 28.57
N LYS A 16 -17.18 86.29 29.90
CA LYS A 16 -16.38 85.28 30.61
C LYS A 16 -17.09 83.93 30.69
N ALA A 17 -18.38 83.94 31.01
CA ALA A 17 -19.18 82.70 31.07
C ALA A 17 -19.31 82.02 29.70
N ALA A 18 -19.45 82.79 28.61
CA ALA A 18 -19.49 82.25 27.25
C ALA A 18 -18.12 81.70 26.80
N ALA A 19 -17.01 82.34 27.19
CA ALA A 19 -15.65 81.87 26.92
C ALA A 19 -15.32 80.58 27.68
N ASP A 20 -15.74 80.47 28.96
CA ASP A 20 -15.54 79.27 29.78
C ASP A 20 -16.38 78.09 29.24
N GLN A 21 -17.60 78.34 28.75
CA GLN A 21 -18.41 77.31 28.08
C GLN A 21 -17.80 76.86 26.75
N ASN A 22 -17.32 77.79 25.92
CA ASN A 22 -16.63 77.43 24.66
C ASN A 22 -15.31 76.69 24.89
N SER A 23 -14.59 76.98 25.97
CA SER A 23 -13.40 76.22 26.37
C SER A 23 -13.77 74.78 26.74
N ASN A 24 -14.85 74.59 27.50
CA ASN A 24 -15.29 73.26 27.94
C ASN A 24 -15.83 72.43 26.76
N ILE A 25 -16.56 73.04 25.83
CA ILE A 25 -17.04 72.41 24.59
C ILE A 25 -15.86 72.01 23.70
N SER A 26 -14.85 72.87 23.55
CA SER A 26 -13.64 72.56 22.79
C SER A 26 -12.89 71.35 23.38
N GLN A 27 -12.74 71.29 24.70
CA GLN A 27 -12.13 70.13 25.39
C GLN A 27 -12.94 68.84 25.18
N GLN A 28 -14.28 68.91 25.28
CA GLN A 28 -15.14 67.75 25.03
C GLN A 28 -15.05 67.26 23.58
N LEU A 29 -14.97 68.16 22.60
CA LEU A 29 -14.77 67.81 21.20
C LEU A 29 -13.41 67.17 20.94
N GLU A 30 -12.34 67.67 21.57
CA GLU A 30 -11.01 67.06 21.52
C GLU A 30 -11.02 65.64 22.10
N GLU A 31 -11.71 65.45 23.23
CA GLU A 31 -11.83 64.14 23.88
C GLU A 31 -12.68 63.16 23.06
N ILE A 32 -13.73 63.62 22.40
CA ILE A 32 -14.54 62.83 21.47
C ILE A 32 -13.69 62.42 20.25
N ASN A 33 -12.93 63.35 19.67
CA ASN A 33 -12.05 63.04 18.54
C ASN A 33 -10.97 62.03 18.91
N ALA A 34 -10.38 62.13 20.11
CA ALA A 34 -9.43 61.15 20.62
C ALA A 34 -10.07 59.75 20.81
N LYS A 35 -11.33 59.70 21.28
CA LYS A 35 -12.08 58.44 21.42
C LYS A 35 -12.44 57.84 20.07
N LEU A 36 -12.80 58.64 19.07
CA LEU A 36 -13.05 58.18 17.70
C LEU A 36 -11.78 57.60 17.05
N ALA A 37 -10.65 58.28 17.16
CA ALA A 37 -9.37 57.76 16.65
C ALA A 37 -8.98 56.42 17.32
N LYS A 38 -9.27 56.29 18.62
CA LYS A 38 -9.08 55.03 19.35
C LYS A 38 -10.03 53.93 18.87
N LEU A 39 -11.27 54.30 18.52
CA LEU A 39 -12.26 53.38 17.97
C LEU A 39 -11.81 52.84 16.60
N ASP A 40 -11.33 53.72 15.71
CA ASP A 40 -10.81 53.35 14.40
C ASP A 40 -9.60 52.41 14.52
N SER A 41 -8.71 52.68 15.48
CA SER A 41 -7.56 51.81 15.78
C SER A 41 -8.02 50.41 16.24
N LEU A 42 -9.05 50.33 17.09
CA LEU A 42 -9.61 49.06 17.54
C LEU A 42 -10.32 48.32 16.41
N GLU A 43 -11.01 49.02 15.51
CA GLU A 43 -11.66 48.41 14.35
C GLU A 43 -10.61 47.79 13.39
N ASN A 44 -9.52 48.51 13.16
CA ASN A 44 -8.40 48.01 12.35
C ASN A 44 -7.74 46.78 12.98
N LEU A 45 -7.52 46.81 14.31
CA LEU A 45 -7.00 45.66 15.03
C LEU A 45 -7.95 44.45 14.96
N ASN A 46 -9.26 44.69 15.03
CA ASN A 46 -10.26 43.62 14.96
C ASN A 46 -10.29 42.97 13.56
N LYS A 47 -10.18 43.78 12.49
CA LYS A 47 -10.04 43.27 11.11
C LYS A 47 -8.77 42.43 10.93
N ASP A 48 -7.65 42.88 11.49
CA ASP A 48 -6.38 42.14 11.44
C ASP A 48 -6.48 40.80 12.20
N LEU A 49 -7.11 40.79 13.39
CA LEU A 49 -7.35 39.58 14.16
C LEU A 49 -8.27 38.59 13.43
N LEU A 50 -9.34 39.07 12.79
CA LEU A 50 -10.23 38.26 11.96
C LEU A 50 -9.47 37.59 10.81
N THR A 51 -8.59 38.33 10.14
CA THR A 51 -7.76 37.81 9.06
C THR A 51 -6.83 36.71 9.56
N LYS A 52 -6.14 36.94 10.68
CA LYS A 52 -5.26 35.93 11.31
C LYS A 52 -6.02 34.67 11.76
N LEU A 53 -7.24 34.83 12.26
CA LEU A 53 -8.11 33.70 12.63
C LEU A 53 -8.49 32.85 11.42
N LEU A 54 -8.80 33.47 10.29
CA LEU A 54 -9.09 32.77 9.03
C LEU A 54 -7.87 31.99 8.53
N GLU A 55 -6.68 32.59 8.54
CA GLU A 55 -5.44 31.91 8.16
C GLU A 55 -5.13 30.72 9.08
N LEU A 56 -5.31 30.88 10.39
CA LEU A 56 -5.13 29.79 11.35
C LEU A 56 -6.13 28.66 11.12
N SER A 57 -7.39 28.98 10.83
CA SER A 57 -8.42 27.98 10.50
C SER A 57 -8.01 27.15 9.29
N GLN A 58 -7.55 27.80 8.21
CA GLN A 58 -7.09 27.10 7.00
C GLN A 58 -5.88 26.20 7.28
N ARG A 59 -4.95 26.64 8.13
CA ARG A 59 -3.80 25.83 8.54
C ARG A 59 -4.22 24.60 9.36
N VAL A 60 -5.19 24.75 10.26
CA VAL A 60 -5.73 23.61 11.03
C VAL A 60 -6.39 22.60 10.09
N ASP A 61 -7.16 23.04 9.10
CA ASP A 61 -7.77 22.15 8.12
C ASP A 61 -6.71 21.37 7.32
N ALA A 62 -5.66 22.04 6.86
CA ALA A 62 -4.55 21.41 6.15
C ALA A 62 -3.85 20.33 7.00
N VAL A 63 -3.52 20.65 8.25
CA VAL A 63 -2.90 19.69 9.20
C VAL A 63 -3.85 18.53 9.49
N THR A 64 -5.15 18.78 9.57
CA THR A 64 -6.15 17.72 9.83
C THR A 64 -6.23 16.73 8.66
N VAL A 65 -6.15 17.22 7.43
CA VAL A 65 -6.09 16.38 6.21
C VAL A 65 -4.81 15.55 6.18
N GLU A 66 -3.66 16.16 6.46
CA GLU A 66 -2.38 15.46 6.51
C GLU A 66 -2.36 14.38 7.59
N ASN A 67 -2.89 14.70 8.79
CA ASN A 67 -2.99 13.74 9.89
C ASN A 67 -3.87 12.53 9.52
N ARG A 68 -4.97 12.75 8.77
CA ARG A 68 -5.80 11.65 8.25
C ARG A 68 -5.03 10.77 7.26
N LYS A 69 -4.23 11.36 6.36
CA LYS A 69 -3.39 10.60 5.41
C LYS A 69 -2.33 9.76 6.14
N LEU A 70 -1.59 10.37 7.07
CA LEU A 70 -0.57 9.68 7.85
C LEU A 70 -1.16 8.52 8.68
N LYS A 71 -2.35 8.71 9.27
CA LYS A 71 -3.06 7.62 9.97
C LYS A 71 -3.36 6.44 9.06
N GLN A 72 -3.76 6.70 7.81
CA GLN A 72 -4.01 5.64 6.84
C GLN A 72 -2.73 4.90 6.47
N GLU A 73 -1.64 5.61 6.18
CA GLU A 73 -0.34 4.99 5.86
C GLU A 73 0.17 4.10 7.01
N VAL A 74 0.02 4.53 8.26
CA VAL A 74 0.38 3.71 9.43
C VAL A 74 -0.45 2.42 9.51
N VAL A 75 -1.74 2.47 9.16
CA VAL A 75 -2.60 1.27 9.12
C VAL A 75 -2.13 0.32 8.01
N ASP A 76 -1.89 0.85 6.81
CA ASP A 76 -1.46 0.06 5.65
C ASP A 76 -0.10 -0.61 5.92
N LEU A 77 0.86 0.12 6.51
CA LEU A 77 2.17 -0.40 6.90
C LEU A 77 2.07 -1.50 7.95
N LYS A 78 1.20 -1.33 8.96
CA LYS A 78 0.94 -2.38 9.97
C LYS A 78 0.34 -3.64 9.33
N GLN A 79 -0.58 -3.48 8.40
CA GLN A 79 -1.21 -4.61 7.71
C GLN A 79 -0.20 -5.37 6.83
N ALA A 80 0.67 -4.64 6.12
CA ALA A 80 1.76 -5.23 5.34
C ALA A 80 2.77 -5.98 6.24
N GLN A 81 3.09 -5.45 7.42
CA GLN A 81 3.97 -6.10 8.39
C GLN A 81 3.34 -7.39 8.96
N LEU A 82 2.06 -7.36 9.31
CA LEU A 82 1.31 -8.55 9.75
C LEU A 82 1.29 -9.65 8.69
N GLN A 83 1.11 -9.29 7.41
CA GLN A 83 1.20 -10.25 6.30
C GLN A 83 2.60 -10.86 6.16
N LYS A 84 3.66 -10.07 6.38
CA LYS A 84 5.05 -10.58 6.39
C LYS A 84 5.32 -11.52 7.56
N GLU A 85 4.81 -11.19 8.76
CA GLU A 85 5.00 -12.02 9.96
C GLU A 85 4.20 -13.33 9.90
N GLN A 86 2.97 -13.31 9.39
CA GLN A 86 2.18 -14.52 9.18
C GLN A 86 2.80 -15.46 8.13
N ASN A 87 3.56 -14.91 7.18
CA ASN A 87 4.29 -15.67 6.16
C ASN A 87 5.70 -16.09 6.58
N LYS A 88 6.04 -16.09 7.87
CA LYS A 88 7.25 -16.79 8.37
C LYS A 88 7.09 -18.29 8.13
N ARG A 89 7.38 -18.72 6.90
CA ARG A 89 7.62 -20.13 6.56
C ARG A 89 8.69 -20.63 7.51
N THR A 90 8.37 -21.69 8.24
CA THR A 90 9.37 -22.41 9.02
C THR A 90 10.42 -22.93 8.03
N ASP A 91 11.70 -22.75 8.34
CA ASP A 91 12.80 -23.15 7.45
C ASP A 91 12.62 -24.60 7.00
N ALA A 92 12.85 -24.83 5.70
CA ALA A 92 12.70 -26.16 5.12
C ALA A 92 13.77 -27.10 5.72
N VAL A 93 13.33 -28.25 6.22
CA VAL A 93 14.24 -29.27 6.76
C VAL A 93 14.65 -30.22 5.63
N LEU A 94 15.95 -30.30 5.35
CA LEU A 94 16.50 -31.27 4.41
C LEU A 94 16.72 -32.61 5.11
N VAL A 95 16.07 -33.66 4.61
CA VAL A 95 16.21 -35.03 5.14
C VAL A 95 17.03 -35.87 4.17
N LYS A 96 18.19 -36.38 4.63
CA LYS A 96 19.05 -37.27 3.86
C LYS A 96 18.74 -38.73 4.22
N PHE A 97 18.23 -39.48 3.25
CA PHE A 97 18.01 -40.92 3.39
C PHE A 97 19.32 -41.69 3.15
N TRP A 98 19.51 -42.81 3.85
CA TRP A 98 20.67 -43.69 3.64
C TRP A 98 20.66 -44.37 2.28
N ARG A 99 19.47 -44.70 1.75
CA ARG A 99 19.30 -45.31 0.42
C ARG A 99 18.34 -44.49 -0.42
N VAL A 100 18.62 -44.42 -1.73
CA VAL A 100 17.76 -43.72 -2.69
C VAL A 100 16.37 -44.38 -2.78
N GLN A 101 16.29 -45.70 -2.64
CA GLN A 101 15.01 -46.43 -2.66
C GLN A 101 14.10 -46.04 -1.49
N ASP A 102 14.67 -45.76 -0.31
CA ASP A 102 13.89 -45.39 0.87
C ASP A 102 13.29 -43.99 0.72
N LYS A 103 14.06 -43.05 0.14
CA LYS A 103 13.56 -41.72 -0.28
C LYS A 103 12.37 -41.86 -1.23
N GLN A 104 12.49 -42.71 -2.25
CA GLN A 104 11.43 -42.92 -3.24
C GLN A 104 10.17 -43.55 -2.62
N ARG A 105 10.34 -44.57 -1.78
CA ARG A 105 9.23 -45.22 -1.05
C ARG A 105 8.52 -44.21 -0.15
N PHE A 106 9.26 -43.44 0.64
CA PHE A 106 8.71 -42.43 1.54
C PHE A 106 7.86 -41.39 0.78
N ILE A 107 8.39 -40.81 -0.29
CA ILE A 107 7.67 -39.83 -1.10
C ILE A 107 6.44 -40.48 -1.78
N GLY A 108 6.57 -41.73 -2.24
CA GLY A 108 5.47 -42.51 -2.78
C GLY A 108 4.33 -42.68 -1.79
N CYS A 109 4.64 -43.07 -0.55
CA CYS A 109 3.67 -43.20 0.54
C CYS A 109 2.97 -41.86 0.83
N VAL A 110 3.72 -40.76 0.93
CA VAL A 110 3.15 -39.42 1.17
C VAL A 110 2.20 -39.01 0.04
N ARG A 111 2.58 -39.21 -1.23
CA ARG A 111 1.72 -38.88 -2.38
C ARG A 111 0.46 -39.75 -2.43
N ALA A 112 0.56 -41.02 -2.03
CA ALA A 112 -0.57 -41.94 -2.01
C ALA A 112 -1.66 -41.54 -1.00
N LEU A 113 -1.32 -40.79 0.04
CA LEU A 113 -2.30 -40.30 1.03
C LEU A 113 -3.36 -39.37 0.42
N LYS A 114 -3.06 -38.69 -0.70
CA LYS A 114 -3.95 -37.70 -1.37
C LYS A 114 -4.52 -36.61 -0.43
N ARG A 115 -3.91 -36.43 0.74
CA ARG A 115 -4.26 -35.41 1.73
C ARG A 115 -3.00 -34.79 2.33
N PRO A 116 -3.07 -33.59 2.91
CA PRO A 116 -1.95 -32.98 3.61
C PRO A 116 -1.44 -33.88 4.75
N VAL A 117 -0.12 -33.98 4.88
CA VAL A 117 0.52 -34.70 5.99
C VAL A 117 0.50 -33.82 7.22
N THR A 118 0.01 -34.36 8.33
CA THR A 118 0.04 -33.66 9.61
C THR A 118 1.39 -33.90 10.30
N PRO A 119 1.90 -32.94 11.10
CA PRO A 119 3.13 -33.09 11.86
C PRO A 119 3.14 -34.35 12.74
N ALA A 120 1.99 -34.73 13.31
CA ALA A 120 1.85 -35.92 14.16
C ALA A 120 2.20 -37.23 13.42
N GLU A 121 1.87 -37.34 12.13
CA GLU A 121 2.19 -38.51 11.29
C GLU A 121 3.68 -38.66 11.01
N LEU A 122 4.45 -37.58 11.22
CA LEU A 122 5.90 -37.56 11.12
C LEU A 122 6.58 -37.46 12.50
N ASN A 123 5.82 -37.65 13.58
CA ASN A 123 6.29 -37.52 14.96
C ASN A 123 6.90 -36.14 15.28
N ILE A 124 6.38 -35.08 14.64
CA ILE A 124 6.78 -33.70 14.87
C ILE A 124 5.79 -33.05 15.84
N ARG A 125 6.30 -32.48 16.94
CA ARG A 125 5.49 -31.73 17.92
C ARG A 125 5.11 -30.35 17.39
N SER A 126 4.13 -30.30 16.46
CA SER A 126 3.54 -29.06 15.97
C SER A 126 2.04 -29.20 15.79
N GLN A 127 1.27 -28.32 16.42
CA GLN A 127 -0.19 -28.33 16.36
C GLN A 127 -0.68 -27.39 15.25
N ASN A 128 -1.74 -27.79 14.52
CA ASN A 128 -2.42 -27.02 13.47
C ASN A 128 -1.57 -26.60 12.27
N LYS A 129 -0.53 -27.37 11.92
CA LYS A 129 0.25 -27.16 10.69
C LYS A 129 0.11 -28.37 9.76
N PHE A 130 0.48 -28.18 8.50
CA PHE A 130 0.65 -29.26 7.53
C PHE A 130 2.10 -29.27 7.04
N VAL A 131 2.59 -30.45 6.69
CA VAL A 131 3.95 -30.66 6.19
C VAL A 131 3.87 -30.91 4.69
N LEU A 132 4.56 -30.07 3.93
CA LEU A 132 4.79 -30.29 2.51
C LEU A 132 6.08 -31.10 2.34
N VAL A 133 5.97 -32.30 1.79
CA VAL A 133 7.13 -33.14 1.44
C VAL A 133 7.36 -33.05 -0.06
N GLN A 134 8.56 -32.67 -0.46
CA GLN A 134 8.97 -32.56 -1.87
C GLN A 134 10.39 -33.07 -2.09
N TYR A 135 10.72 -33.39 -3.34
CA TYR A 135 12.10 -33.68 -3.72
C TYR A 135 12.94 -32.41 -3.55
N TYR A 136 14.12 -32.54 -2.97
CA TYR A 136 15.14 -31.52 -3.09
C TYR A 136 15.72 -31.58 -4.50
N LEU A 137 15.63 -30.47 -5.22
CA LEU A 137 16.24 -30.27 -6.54
C LEU A 137 17.35 -29.22 -6.39
N THR A 138 18.42 -29.37 -7.16
CA THR A 138 19.38 -28.28 -7.33
C THR A 138 18.69 -27.09 -8.01
N PRO A 139 19.19 -25.85 -7.83
CA PRO A 139 18.59 -24.68 -8.45
C PRO A 139 18.37 -24.83 -9.97
N GLU A 140 19.32 -25.44 -10.68
CA GLU A 140 19.25 -25.67 -12.13
C GLU A 140 18.10 -26.61 -12.48
N LYS A 141 17.97 -27.72 -11.74
CA LYS A 141 16.88 -28.70 -11.94
C LYS A 141 15.52 -28.16 -11.56
N LEU A 142 15.46 -27.30 -10.54
CA LEU A 142 14.24 -26.62 -10.15
C LEU A 142 13.77 -25.65 -11.24
N GLU A 143 14.68 -24.89 -11.83
CA GLU A 143 14.35 -23.98 -12.93
C GLU A 143 13.90 -24.75 -14.17
N LEU A 144 14.58 -25.85 -14.52
CA LEU A 144 14.14 -26.75 -15.59
C LEU A 144 12.72 -27.31 -15.33
N HIS A 145 12.45 -27.72 -14.08
CA HIS A 145 11.13 -28.22 -13.70
C HIS A 145 10.05 -27.14 -13.87
N ARG A 146 10.36 -25.89 -13.48
CA ARG A 146 9.47 -24.74 -13.63
C ARG A 146 9.23 -24.41 -15.11
N GLN A 147 10.26 -24.40 -15.95
CA GLN A 147 10.13 -24.19 -17.38
C GLN A 147 9.29 -25.29 -18.04
N THR A 148 9.50 -26.54 -17.64
CA THR A 148 8.69 -27.66 -18.12
C THR A 148 7.23 -27.53 -17.68
N TRP A 149 6.97 -26.96 -16.51
CA TRP A 149 5.61 -26.72 -16.02
C TRP A 149 4.84 -25.74 -16.93
N GLU A 150 5.53 -24.77 -17.54
CA GLU A 150 4.91 -23.86 -18.50
C GLU A 150 4.42 -24.58 -19.76
N LEU A 151 5.08 -25.68 -20.15
CA LEU A 151 4.64 -26.52 -21.26
C LEU A 151 3.28 -27.19 -21.01
N CYS A 152 2.83 -27.29 -19.75
CA CYS A 152 1.47 -27.74 -19.47
C CYS A 152 0.39 -26.81 -20.01
N LYS A 153 0.69 -25.51 -20.15
CA LYS A 153 -0.21 -24.55 -20.80
C LYS A 153 -0.41 -24.87 -22.28
N LEU A 154 0.52 -25.61 -22.89
CA LEU A 154 0.47 -26.06 -24.28
C LEU A 154 -0.19 -27.45 -24.42
N GLY A 155 -0.84 -27.97 -23.38
CA GLY A 155 -1.57 -29.24 -23.42
C GLY A 155 -0.76 -30.48 -23.05
N LEU A 156 0.54 -30.35 -22.72
CA LEU A 156 1.32 -31.46 -22.17
C LEU A 156 0.90 -31.81 -20.74
N GLN A 157 1.03 -33.08 -20.35
CA GLN A 157 0.71 -33.49 -18.98
C GLN A 157 1.66 -32.85 -17.96
N ARG A 158 1.21 -32.75 -16.71
CA ARG A 158 2.00 -32.17 -15.61
C ARG A 158 3.35 -32.88 -15.48
N PRO A 159 4.47 -32.13 -15.42
CA PRO A 159 5.76 -32.76 -15.23
C PRO A 159 5.86 -33.36 -13.83
N TRP A 160 6.67 -34.40 -13.72
CA TRP A 160 6.89 -35.12 -12.47
C TRP A 160 8.38 -35.44 -12.33
N ILE A 161 8.81 -35.59 -11.08
CA ILE A 161 10.21 -35.86 -10.76
C ILE A 161 10.40 -37.37 -10.56
N TYR A 162 11.40 -37.93 -11.24
CA TYR A 162 11.83 -39.32 -11.11
C TYR A 162 13.32 -39.46 -11.28
N ASN A 163 13.96 -40.20 -10.38
CA ASN A 163 15.41 -40.32 -10.28
C ASN A 163 16.13 -38.95 -10.35
N ASP A 164 15.58 -37.96 -9.63
CA ASP A 164 16.10 -36.59 -9.57
C ASP A 164 16.20 -35.89 -10.95
N SER A 165 15.40 -36.30 -11.94
CA SER A 165 15.20 -35.63 -13.23
C SER A 165 13.73 -35.25 -13.44
N THR A 166 13.50 -34.22 -14.25
CA THR A 166 12.15 -33.82 -14.67
C THR A 166 11.69 -34.65 -15.86
N TRP A 167 10.46 -35.17 -15.78
CA TRP A 167 9.82 -35.95 -16.82
C TRP A 167 8.49 -35.33 -17.19
N THR A 168 8.12 -35.43 -18.47
CA THR A 168 6.79 -35.07 -18.98
C THR A 168 6.21 -36.22 -19.80
N THR A 169 4.89 -36.21 -19.99
CA THR A 169 4.18 -37.26 -20.72
C THR A 169 3.33 -36.63 -21.82
N HIS A 170 3.43 -37.18 -23.02
CA HIS A 170 2.57 -36.76 -24.12
C HIS A 170 1.11 -37.13 -23.82
N PRO A 171 0.16 -36.21 -23.96
CA PRO A 171 -1.24 -36.45 -23.60
C PRO A 171 -1.86 -37.58 -24.43
N GLU A 172 -1.59 -37.62 -25.74
CA GLU A 172 -2.20 -38.59 -26.65
C GLU A 172 -1.47 -39.93 -26.70
N THR A 173 -0.13 -39.93 -26.78
CA THR A 173 0.64 -41.16 -26.99
C THR A 173 1.08 -41.83 -25.70
N ASN A 174 0.89 -41.19 -24.53
CA ASN A 174 1.41 -41.63 -23.23
C ASN A 174 2.93 -41.90 -23.19
N LYS A 175 3.67 -41.44 -24.21
CA LYS A 175 5.13 -41.51 -24.24
C LYS A 175 5.71 -40.56 -23.20
N ARG A 176 6.70 -41.05 -22.46
CA ARG A 176 7.38 -40.32 -21.39
C ARG A 176 8.71 -39.81 -21.91
N PHE A 177 8.96 -38.53 -21.69
CA PHE A 177 10.20 -37.87 -22.09
C PHE A 177 10.91 -37.36 -20.85
N ARG A 178 12.20 -37.67 -20.74
CA ARG A 178 13.08 -37.00 -19.80
C ARG A 178 13.37 -35.63 -20.38
N VAL A 179 13.05 -34.58 -19.65
CA VAL A 179 13.54 -33.24 -20.00
C VAL A 179 15.00 -33.24 -19.57
N ALA A 180 15.89 -33.26 -20.55
CA ALA A 180 17.32 -33.33 -20.27
C ALA A 180 17.73 -32.10 -19.46
N ASP A 181 18.65 -32.30 -18.52
CA ASP A 181 19.31 -31.21 -17.82
C ASP A 181 19.87 -30.26 -18.89
N SER A 182 19.74 -28.96 -18.67
CA SER A 182 19.77 -27.88 -19.68
C SER A 182 21.06 -27.73 -20.53
N GLY A 183 21.97 -28.70 -20.50
CA GLY A 183 23.10 -28.85 -21.43
C GLY A 183 22.79 -29.66 -22.71
N ASP A 184 21.76 -30.50 -22.74
CA ASP A 184 21.41 -31.32 -23.94
C ASP A 184 20.23 -30.72 -24.75
N LEU A 185 19.76 -29.52 -24.39
CA LEU A 185 18.61 -28.87 -25.05
C LEU A 185 18.97 -28.21 -26.39
N GLU A 186 20.26 -28.11 -26.76
CA GLU A 186 20.66 -27.55 -28.06
C GLU A 186 20.28 -28.48 -29.25
N ASP A 187 19.98 -29.76 -29.00
CA ASP A 187 19.64 -30.73 -30.05
C ASP A 187 18.15 -31.13 -30.10
N LEU A 188 17.30 -30.62 -29.21
CA LEU A 188 15.86 -30.91 -29.24
C LEU A 188 15.11 -29.91 -30.14
N GLN A 189 15.13 -30.16 -31.45
CA GLN A 189 14.08 -29.63 -32.34
C GLN A 189 12.73 -30.19 -31.91
N PHE A 190 11.94 -29.39 -31.19
CA PHE A 190 10.51 -29.64 -31.03
C PHE A 190 9.84 -29.45 -32.39
N ILE A 191 9.73 -30.54 -33.17
CA ILE A 191 8.88 -30.55 -34.36
C ILE A 191 7.44 -30.51 -33.83
N LEU A 192 6.89 -29.30 -33.80
CA LEU A 192 5.47 -29.07 -33.57
C LEU A 192 4.74 -29.59 -34.80
N VAL A 193 4.35 -30.87 -34.79
CA VAL A 193 3.44 -31.41 -35.80
C VAL A 193 2.06 -30.88 -35.47
N THR A 194 1.77 -29.65 -35.89
CA THR A 194 0.38 -29.22 -36.04
C THR A 194 -0.25 -30.17 -37.04
N ALA A 195 -1.30 -30.89 -36.63
CA ALA A 195 -2.11 -31.67 -37.55
C ALA A 195 -2.78 -30.72 -38.56
N GLN A 196 -2.06 -30.37 -39.63
CA GLN A 196 -2.70 -29.92 -40.85
C GLN A 196 -3.35 -31.14 -41.48
N GLN A 197 -4.67 -31.06 -41.53
CA GLN A 197 -5.58 -31.99 -42.19
C GLN A 197 -4.99 -32.50 -43.51
N THR A 198 -4.54 -33.74 -43.52
CA THR A 198 -4.51 -34.53 -44.75
C THR A 198 -5.79 -35.34 -44.75
N GLY A 199 -6.72 -34.94 -45.63
CA GLY A 199 -7.96 -35.66 -45.85
C GLY A 199 -7.68 -37.13 -46.08
N ARG A 200 -8.26 -37.99 -45.23
CA ARG A 200 -8.42 -39.41 -45.50
C ARG A 200 -9.13 -39.56 -46.84
N LYS A 201 -8.44 -40.14 -47.82
CA LYS A 201 -9.12 -40.97 -48.82
C LYS A 201 -9.35 -42.32 -48.17
N ASP A 202 -10.61 -42.62 -47.86
CA ASP A 202 -11.02 -43.95 -47.45
C ASP A 202 -10.88 -44.93 -48.63
N PRO A 203 -10.14 -46.05 -48.51
CA PRO A 203 -10.11 -47.10 -49.52
C PRO A 203 -11.18 -48.16 -49.22
N ALA A 204 -12.40 -47.72 -48.93
CA ALA A 204 -13.51 -48.61 -48.63
C ALA A 204 -14.78 -48.15 -49.36
N LEU A 205 -14.71 -48.08 -50.69
CA LEU A 205 -15.84 -48.07 -51.62
C LEU A 205 -15.28 -48.32 -53.03
N SER A 206 -15.00 -49.59 -53.31
CA SER A 206 -14.85 -50.11 -54.67
C SER A 206 -15.49 -51.50 -54.70
N THR A 207 -16.78 -51.50 -54.97
CA THR A 207 -17.50 -52.57 -55.68
C THR A 207 -18.15 -51.92 -56.87
#